data_AF-X1P0B8-F1
#
_entry.id   AF-X1P0B8-F1
#
_cell.length_a   1.000
_cell.length_b   1.000
_cell.length_c   1.000
_cell.angle_alpha   90.00
_cell.angle_beta   90.00
_cell.angle_gamma   90.00
#
_symmetry.space_group_name_H-M   'P 1'
#
loop_
_entity.id
_entity.type
_entity.pdbx_description
1 polymer ?
#
loop_
_entity_poly.entity_id
_entity_poly.type
_entity_poly.pdbx_seq_one_letter_code
_entity_poly.pdbx_strand_id
1 'polypeptide(L)'
;ERTLPAETQLLLFRIAQEASNNIRKHAEASAAMVKLEFGDNSIKMTVSDNGKGFEPPERMGDLASIGKLGLAGMQERARLLGATLEVQSTPGKGTTLIVEVPS
;
A
#
# COMPACT_ATOMS: atom_id res chain seq x y z
N GLU A 1 16.04 -12.23 -13.50
CA GLU A 1 15.09 -11.15 -13.14
C GLU A 1 13.81 -11.34 -13.94
N ARG A 2 12.64 -11.17 -13.31
CA ARG A 2 11.35 -11.19 -14.00
C ARG A 2 11.00 -9.74 -14.36
N THR A 3 11.00 -9.41 -15.65
CA THR A 3 10.72 -8.04 -16.11
C THR A 3 9.22 -7.76 -16.03
N LEU A 4 8.84 -6.76 -15.23
CA LEU A 4 7.46 -6.30 -15.15
C LEU A 4 7.15 -5.32 -16.28
N PRO A 5 5.90 -5.25 -16.78
CA PRO A 5 5.48 -4.16 -17.66
C PRO A 5 5.80 -2.79 -17.04
N ALA A 6 6.22 -1.83 -17.87
CA ALA A 6 6.64 -0.51 -17.38
C ALA A 6 5.53 0.20 -16.57
N GLU A 7 4.28 0.03 -16.97
CA GLU A 7 3.11 0.54 -16.25
C GLU A 7 2.98 -0.08 -14.85
N THR A 8 3.14 -1.40 -14.73
CA THR A 8 3.15 -2.12 -13.44
C THR A 8 4.23 -1.59 -12.52
N GLN A 9 5.45 -1.40 -13.03
CA GLN A 9 6.57 -0.85 -12.24
C GLN A 9 6.25 0.56 -11.73
N LEU A 10 5.75 1.43 -12.62
CA LEU A 10 5.43 2.81 -12.28
C LEU A 10 4.31 2.89 -11.23
N LEU A 11 3.22 2.14 -11.41
CA LEU A 11 2.09 2.17 -10.50
C LEU A 11 2.42 1.56 -9.13
N LEU A 12 3.17 0.46 -9.08
CA LEU A 12 3.70 -0.08 -7.81
C LEU A 12 4.62 0.92 -7.12
N PHE A 13 5.53 1.56 -7.85
CA PHE A 13 6.40 2.61 -7.30
C PHE A 13 5.61 3.77 -6.70
N ARG A 14 4.56 4.25 -7.39
CA ARG A 14 3.71 5.33 -6.87
C ARG A 14 2.92 4.92 -5.64
N ILE A 15 2.50 3.66 -5.54
CA ILE A 15 1.88 3.13 -4.31
C ILE A 15 2.91 3.09 -3.16
N ALA A 16 4.11 2.53 -3.39
CA ALA A 16 5.16 2.49 -2.38
C ALA A 16 5.58 3.89 -1.91
N GLN A 17 5.69 4.85 -2.85
CA GLN A 17 6.02 6.24 -2.55
C GLN A 17 4.96 6.89 -1.65
N GLU A 18 3.68 6.71 -1.97
CA GLU A 18 2.60 7.29 -1.17
C GLU A 18 2.50 6.63 0.22
N ALA A 19 2.65 5.30 0.30
CA ALA A 19 2.72 4.57 1.56
C ALA A 19 3.88 5.07 2.43
N SER A 20 5.07 5.24 1.85
CA SER A 20 6.25 5.76 2.56
C SER A 20 6.04 7.20 3.04
N ASN A 21 5.37 8.04 2.23
CA ASN A 21 5.00 9.39 2.64
C ASN A 21 4.02 9.39 3.81
N ASN A 22 3.05 8.48 3.81
CA ASN A 22 2.10 8.35 4.92
C ASN A 22 2.82 7.95 6.21
N ILE A 23 3.75 7.00 6.14
CA ILE A 23 4.58 6.60 7.29
C ILE A 23 5.34 7.82 7.82
N ARG A 24 6.07 8.52 6.95
CA ARG A 24 6.87 9.69 7.34
C ARG A 24 6.04 10.80 7.98
N LYS A 25 4.82 11.05 7.48
CA LYS A 25 3.97 12.16 7.95
C LYS A 25 3.13 11.79 9.18
N HIS A 26 2.77 10.52 9.35
CA HIS A 26 1.71 10.14 10.28
C HIS A 26 2.11 9.07 11.28
N ALA A 27 3.04 8.17 10.97
CA ALA A 27 3.22 6.95 11.76
C ALA A 27 4.00 7.15 13.06
N GLU A 28 4.88 8.16 13.17
CA GLU A 28 5.85 8.25 14.29
C GLU A 28 6.66 6.94 14.45
N ALA A 29 6.89 6.24 13.33
CA ALA A 29 7.59 4.96 13.29
C ALA A 29 9.11 5.15 13.44
N SER A 30 9.76 4.19 14.09
CA SER A 30 11.23 4.12 14.15
C SER A 30 11.81 3.27 13.03
N ALA A 31 10.99 2.41 12.42
CA ALA A 31 11.37 1.54 11.31
C ALA A 31 10.21 1.36 10.33
N ALA A 32 10.57 1.17 9.07
CA ALA A 32 9.66 0.79 8.01
C ALA A 32 10.33 -0.21 7.07
N MET A 33 9.53 -1.02 6.38
CA MET A 33 9.97 -2.02 5.44
C MET A 33 9.16 -1.91 4.14
N VAL A 34 9.85 -2.04 3.01
CA VAL A 34 9.23 -2.30 1.71
C VAL A 34 9.75 -3.64 1.23
N LYS A 35 8.85 -4.58 0.96
CA LYS A 35 9.16 -5.93 0.49
C LYS A 35 8.42 -6.18 -0.83
N LEU A 36 9.13 -6.73 -1.81
CA LEU A 36 8.56 -7.18 -3.07
C LEU A 36 8.85 -8.68 -3.24
N GLU A 37 7.81 -9.46 -3.44
CA GLU A 37 7.88 -10.92 -3.58
C GLU A 37 7.32 -11.30 -4.94
N PHE A 38 8.08 -12.10 -5.69
CA PHE A 38 7.69 -12.62 -6.99
C PHE A 38 7.28 -14.07 -6.82
N GLY A 39 5.98 -14.36 -6.85
CA GLY A 39 5.45 -15.71 -6.93
C GLY A 39 5.30 -16.14 -8.39
N ASP A 40 4.76 -17.34 -8.61
CA ASP A 40 4.56 -17.87 -9.97
C ASP A 40 3.48 -17.08 -10.73
N ASN A 41 2.38 -16.75 -10.05
CA ASN A 41 1.18 -16.14 -10.65
C ASN A 41 0.84 -14.75 -10.09
N SER A 42 1.63 -14.23 -9.16
CA SER A 42 1.42 -12.88 -8.61
C SER A 42 2.71 -12.23 -8.11
N ILE A 43 2.68 -10.90 -8.04
CA ILE A 43 3.68 -10.08 -7.40
C ILE A 43 3.03 -9.46 -6.17
N LYS A 44 3.65 -9.65 -5.01
CA LYS A 44 3.17 -9.09 -3.74
C LYS A 44 4.12 -8.01 -3.26
N MET A 45 3.63 -6.79 -3.16
CA MET A 45 4.33 -5.69 -2.51
C MET A 45 3.74 -5.47 -1.11
N THR A 46 4.60 -5.45 -0.10
CA THR A 46 4.22 -5.14 1.28
C THR A 46 4.99 -3.91 1.75
N VAL A 47 4.28 -2.91 2.28
CA VAL A 47 4.86 -1.74 2.93
C VAL A 47 4.38 -1.74 4.38
N SER A 48 5.29 -1.80 5.34
CA SER A 48 4.93 -1.83 6.76
C SER A 48 5.77 -0.89 7.61
N ASP A 49 5.22 -0.47 8.74
CA ASP A 49 5.89 0.32 9.75
C ASP A 49 5.54 -0.15 11.16
N ASN A 50 6.37 0.23 12.13
CA ASN A 50 6.15 -0.05 13.56
C ASN A 50 5.62 1.15 14.35
N GLY A 51 4.93 2.07 13.67
CA GLY A 51 4.45 3.31 14.26
C GLY A 51 3.15 3.18 15.04
N LYS A 52 2.47 4.30 15.23
CA LYS A 52 1.25 4.40 16.05
C LYS A 52 0.01 3.77 15.42
N GLY A 53 0.05 3.38 14.15
CA GLY A 53 -1.11 2.86 13.43
C GLY A 53 -2.32 3.80 13.43
N PHE A 54 -3.45 3.31 12.93
CA PHE A 54 -4.73 4.01 12.93
C PHE A 54 -5.89 3.02 12.78
N GLU A 55 -7.12 3.49 12.97
CA GLU A 55 -8.32 2.72 12.63
C GLU A 55 -8.62 2.85 11.14
N PRO A 56 -8.46 1.77 10.34
CA PRO A 56 -8.84 1.81 8.93
C PRO A 56 -10.36 1.98 8.81
N PRO A 57 -10.83 2.67 7.76
CA PRO A 57 -12.26 2.79 7.54
C PRO A 57 -12.86 1.43 7.19
N GLU A 58 -14.12 1.20 7.58
CA GLU A 58 -14.83 -0.06 7.33
C GLU A 58 -14.91 -0.43 5.85
N ARG A 59 -14.97 0.57 4.96
CA ARG A 59 -15.00 0.38 3.52
C ARG A 59 -13.96 1.25 2.84
N MET A 60 -13.18 0.62 1.96
CA MET A 60 -12.20 1.31 1.11
C MET A 60 -12.88 2.34 0.18
N GLY A 61 -14.12 2.08 -0.26
CA GLY A 61 -14.89 3.01 -1.10
C GLY A 61 -15.17 4.38 -0.45
N ASP A 62 -15.11 4.47 0.88
CA ASP A 62 -15.39 5.70 1.63
C ASP A 62 -14.12 6.55 1.84
N LEU A 63 -12.96 6.10 1.36
CA LEU A 63 -11.67 6.77 1.60
C LEU A 63 -11.63 8.22 1.10
N ALA A 64 -12.22 8.49 -0.06
CA ALA A 64 -12.25 9.84 -0.62
C ALA A 64 -13.20 10.75 0.16
N SER A 65 -14.36 10.26 0.58
CA SER A 65 -15.37 11.03 1.30
C SER A 65 -14.95 11.38 2.74
N ILE A 66 -14.08 10.56 3.36
CA ILE A 66 -13.50 10.85 4.69
C ILE A 66 -12.14 11.56 4.64
N GLY A 67 -11.73 12.06 3.48
CA GLY A 67 -10.50 12.84 3.31
C GLY A 67 -9.19 12.04 3.30
N LYS A 68 -9.24 10.71 3.21
CA LYS A 68 -8.05 9.83 3.07
C LYS A 68 -7.62 9.72 1.60
N LEU A 69 -7.35 10.86 0.96
CA LEU A 69 -7.03 10.97 -0.47
C LEU A 69 -5.81 10.14 -0.91
N GLY A 70 -4.79 10.02 -0.04
CA GLY A 70 -3.60 9.20 -0.33
C GLY A 70 -3.95 7.72 -0.49
N LEU A 71 -4.74 7.17 0.44
CA LEU A 71 -5.22 5.78 0.37
C LEU A 71 -6.16 5.56 -0.83
N ALA A 72 -7.08 6.51 -1.09
CA ALA A 72 -7.98 6.44 -2.25
C ALA A 72 -7.19 6.40 -3.58
N GLY A 73 -6.16 7.24 -3.70
CA GLY A 73 -5.27 7.25 -4.86
C GLY A 73 -4.49 5.94 -5.01
N MET A 74 -4.07 5.32 -3.91
CA MET A 74 -3.41 4.01 -3.96
C MET A 74 -4.38 2.90 -4.40
N GLN A 75 -5.62 2.94 -3.91
CA GLN A 75 -6.66 1.98 -4.29
C GLN A 75 -6.96 2.08 -5.79
N GLU A 76 -7.08 3.29 -6.34
CA GLU A 76 -7.33 3.49 -7.77
C GLU A 76 -6.16 2.97 -8.62
N ARG A 77 -4.91 3.21 -8.20
CA ARG A 77 -3.73 2.68 -8.89
C ARG A 77 -3.68 1.14 -8.84
N ALA A 78 -4.04 0.53 -7.71
CA ALA A 78 -4.16 -0.92 -7.62
C ALA A 78 -5.25 -1.44 -8.58
N ARG A 79 -6.40 -0.77 -8.63
CA ARG A 79 -7.50 -1.10 -9.54
C ARG A 79 -7.08 -1.04 -11.02
N LEU A 80 -6.30 -0.03 -11.42
CA LEU A 80 -5.76 0.08 -12.79
C LEU A 80 -4.86 -1.10 -13.18
N LEU A 81 -4.19 -1.72 -12.20
CA LEU A 81 -3.38 -2.92 -12.41
C LEU A 81 -4.17 -4.23 -12.36
N GLY A 82 -5.48 -4.18 -12.10
CA GLY A 82 -6.25 -5.39 -11.74
C GLY A 82 -5.77 -6.02 -10.42
N ALA A 83 -5.08 -5.24 -9.59
CA ALA A 83 -4.49 -5.67 -8.34
C ALA A 83 -5.46 -5.49 -7.16
N THR A 84 -5.19 -6.21 -6.08
CA THR A 84 -5.85 -5.96 -4.79
C THR A 84 -5.00 -4.99 -3.95
N LEU A 85 -5.68 -4.24 -3.07
CA LEU A 85 -5.04 -3.41 -2.05
C LEU A 85 -5.70 -3.71 -0.71
N GLU A 86 -4.90 -4.15 0.26
CA GLU A 86 -5.31 -4.35 1.64
C GLU A 86 -4.52 -3.39 2.54
N VAL A 87 -5.21 -2.81 3.53
CA VAL A 87 -4.58 -1.99 4.57
C VAL A 87 -4.97 -2.55 5.92
N GLN A 88 -3.99 -3.06 6.64
CA GLN A 88 -4.11 -3.55 8.00
C GLN A 88 -3.46 -2.52 8.91
N SER A 89 -4.22 -2.00 9.87
CA SER A 89 -3.66 -1.12 10.88
C SER A 89 -4.38 -1.29 12.20
N THR A 90 -3.63 -1.11 13.28
CA THR A 90 -4.18 -1.13 14.63
C THR A 90 -3.48 -0.05 15.44
N PRO A 91 -4.22 0.80 16.18
CA PRO A 91 -3.62 1.78 17.08
C PRO A 91 -2.55 1.14 17.99
N GLY A 92 -1.36 1.74 18.02
CA GLY A 92 -0.19 1.29 18.76
C GLY A 92 0.59 0.11 18.16
N LYS A 93 0.19 -0.45 17.01
CA LYS A 93 0.85 -1.63 16.40
C LYS A 93 1.37 -1.40 14.97
N GLY A 94 1.28 -0.17 14.47
CA GLY A 94 1.72 0.20 13.14
C GLY A 94 0.68 -0.03 12.03
N THR A 95 1.16 0.04 10.81
CA THR A 95 0.37 -0.16 9.59
C THR A 95 1.11 -1.13 8.66
N THR A 96 0.35 -1.95 7.95
CA THR A 96 0.81 -2.79 6.84
C THR A 96 -0.11 -2.61 5.66
N LEU A 97 0.46 -2.27 4.51
CA LEU A 97 -0.21 -2.14 3.22
C LEU A 97 0.28 -3.26 2.32
N ILE A 98 -0.66 -3.98 1.70
CA ILE A 98 -0.39 -5.14 0.84
C ILE A 98 -1.02 -4.88 -0.52
N VAL A 99 -0.21 -4.95 -1.58
CA VAL A 99 -0.67 -4.93 -2.96
C VAL A 99 -0.33 -6.27 -3.59
N GLU A 100 -1.31 -6.92 -4.21
CA GLU A 100 -1.09 -8.14 -4.98
C GLU A 100 -1.51 -7.95 -6.42
N VAL A 101 -0.53 -8.01 -7.32
CA VAL A 101 -0.72 -7.85 -8.78
C VAL A 101 -0.66 -9.24 -9.41
N PRO A 102 -1.70 -9.71 -10.11
CA PRO A 102 -1.62 -10.92 -10.93
C PRO A 102 -0.49 -10.81 -11.97
N SER A 103 0.29 -11.88 -12.13
CA SER A 103 1.43 -11.95 -13.08
C SER A 103 1.05 -12.46 -14.46
#